data_AF-A0A191WIH7-F1
#
_entry.id   AF-A0A191WIH7-F1
#
_cell.length_a   1.000
_cell.length_b   1.000
_cell.length_c   1.000
_cell.angle_alpha   90.00
_cell.angle_beta   90.00
_cell.angle_gamma   90.00
#
_symmetry.space_group_name_H-M   'P 1'
#
loop_
_entity.id
_entity.type
_entity.pdbx_description
1 polymer ?
#
loop_
_entity_poly.entity_id
_entity_poly.type
_entity_poly.pdbx_seq_one_letter_code
_entity_poly.pdbx_strand_id
1 'polypeptide(L)'
;MKRLTAALTAAAIAAGLTIGAVTLAAPAMADDDLPGVPASEAAAVDLPDADEDAAAAAAADDALAAVDAAAVVPGVIWADFTLSRVTLDSGGAFGTPVGEMSAVTANVGADTRGVFHVSGETAGIDTGIDGAAVFQVVMLGKESGYWIASRVWATGDIANASCRVFQGDPRAGGTPAAVSPFICDVSYTQGFPNTRYTFALSLNRYVETAAVFTTTGPISLTAGHFEFDVPYGVAGTAEVAKNSSTRTETVVRDGDKGVYADNSRVEFTYRIVDDGTPTQFWIAGWSNNYRSSGVHFPRDGTCFVVDTDPIANGAPPLDKAVRVKVSPYSCELTSEAGVNTGAYEAHFTVARRAMTVLDGSGHGANTLLARELVADVCGARPDDCGLSLASATTVLGKERPMSETVLNGTDIEQTATKTVSSSETVTNSGGFEFTIKSEFDGIGAKWEASLMVHYERSVATTTSTTLSLPITAPPHTKAWWVGSPPMVHSEGTVIVLKDGVYYEIIDVSADFPDASAGAQWAIKPKTEPYLGTSVPGGPTTPDAGTSPPDADSPVGDPSATAGSSRTLASTGVSEIEVRGSIAAGAFLLAGGAVLMLVRRRRSRTTG
;
A
#
# COMPACT_ATOMS: atom_id res chain seq x y z
N MET A 1 30.71 -17.95 30.15
CA MET A 1 31.46 -16.89 30.85
C MET A 1 30.47 -15.80 31.25
N LYS A 2 30.53 -15.41 32.53
CA LYS A 2 30.00 -14.21 33.23
C LYS A 2 28.53 -13.79 33.07
N ARG A 3 27.81 -13.93 34.19
CA ARG A 3 26.61 -13.20 34.65
C ARG A 3 26.96 -11.77 35.13
N LEU A 4 25.90 -11.00 35.41
CA LEU A 4 25.76 -9.65 36.02
C LEU A 4 25.80 -8.50 34.98
N THR A 5 24.89 -7.51 34.99
CA THR A 5 24.44 -6.73 36.17
C THR A 5 23.08 -6.05 35.91
N ALA A 6 22.35 -5.80 37.00
CA ALA A 6 21.06 -5.11 37.08
C ALA A 6 21.20 -3.59 37.31
N ALA A 7 20.13 -2.87 36.94
CA ALA A 7 19.51 -1.68 37.57
C ALA A 7 20.34 -0.41 37.87
N LEU A 8 19.88 0.75 37.35
CA LEU A 8 19.78 2.06 38.04
C LEU A 8 18.94 3.03 37.17
N THR A 9 17.69 3.38 37.50
CA THR A 9 17.15 4.47 38.38
C THR A 9 16.99 5.84 37.70
N ALA A 10 15.70 6.20 37.55
CA ALA A 10 15.00 7.50 37.63
C ALA A 10 15.76 8.84 37.57
N ALA A 11 15.24 9.74 36.71
CA ALA A 11 15.16 11.18 36.95
C ALA A 11 14.02 11.81 36.15
N ALA A 12 12.94 12.22 36.80
CA ALA A 12 12.04 13.27 36.31
C ALA A 12 11.25 13.87 37.49
N ILE A 13 11.63 15.08 37.89
CA ILE A 13 10.94 15.91 38.89
C ILE A 13 10.21 17.04 38.17
N ALA A 14 8.90 17.08 38.42
CA ALA A 14 8.00 18.21 38.64
C ALA A 14 8.05 19.45 37.71
N ALA A 15 6.97 19.64 36.97
CA ALA A 15 6.32 20.94 36.84
C ALA A 15 4.80 20.73 37.05
N GLY A 16 4.27 21.34 38.10
CA GLY A 16 2.88 21.22 38.51
C GLY A 16 1.93 22.03 37.64
N LEU A 17 0.75 21.47 37.40
CA LEU A 17 -0.44 22.22 37.02
C LEU A 17 -1.64 21.63 37.77
N THR A 18 -2.16 22.39 38.71
CA THR A 18 -3.42 22.14 39.43
C THR A 18 -4.60 22.37 38.49
N ILE A 19 -5.44 21.35 38.29
CA ILE A 19 -6.77 21.48 37.68
C ILE A 19 -7.80 20.94 38.66
N GLY A 20 -8.77 21.79 39.01
CA GLY A 20 -9.79 21.55 40.01
C GLY A 20 -10.75 20.41 39.62
N ALA A 21 -11.14 19.64 40.63
CA ALA A 21 -12.21 18.67 40.53
C ALA A 21 -13.55 19.39 40.31
N VAL A 22 -14.19 19.12 39.17
CA VAL A 22 -15.61 19.42 38.94
C VAL A 22 -16.39 18.14 39.22
N THR A 23 -16.99 18.05 40.40
CA THR A 23 -18.04 17.09 40.73
C THR A 23 -19.33 17.49 39.98
N LEU A 24 -19.72 16.69 38.99
CA LEU A 24 -21.07 16.76 38.39
C LEU A 24 -22.03 15.94 39.26
N ALA A 25 -22.89 16.66 39.98
CA ALA A 25 -24.01 16.11 40.71
C ALA A 25 -25.10 15.64 39.74
N ALA A 26 -25.66 14.46 40.02
CA ALA A 26 -26.86 13.96 39.36
C ALA A 26 -28.08 14.82 39.72
N PRO A 27 -28.99 15.14 38.78
CA PRO A 27 -30.26 15.74 39.13
C PRO A 27 -31.20 14.70 39.74
N ALA A 28 -31.70 15.03 40.94
CA ALA A 28 -32.78 14.35 41.63
C ALA A 28 -34.08 14.47 40.81
N MET A 29 -34.78 13.35 40.64
CA MET A 29 -36.18 13.34 40.19
C MET A 29 -37.07 13.73 41.37
N ALA A 30 -37.87 14.77 41.19
CA ALA A 30 -38.90 15.20 42.11
C ALA A 30 -40.24 14.57 41.69
N ASP A 31 -40.92 14.01 42.69
CA ASP A 31 -42.32 13.58 42.69
C ASP A 31 -43.30 14.76 42.69
N ASP A 32 -44.55 14.42 42.38
CA ASP A 32 -45.83 15.12 42.65
C ASP A 32 -46.18 16.38 41.86
N ASP A 33 -47.17 16.25 40.97
CA ASP A 33 -48.49 16.91 41.14
C ASP A 33 -49.44 16.55 39.98
N LEU A 34 -50.53 15.84 40.27
CA LEU A 34 -51.71 15.69 39.39
C LEU A 34 -52.86 16.55 39.94
N PRO A 35 -53.52 17.39 39.12
CA PRO A 35 -54.63 18.22 39.57
C PRO A 35 -55.94 17.42 39.63
N GLY A 36 -56.70 17.66 40.70
CA GLY A 36 -57.99 17.04 40.97
C GLY A 36 -59.11 17.41 40.00
N VAL A 37 -60.10 16.52 39.94
CA VAL A 37 -61.41 16.74 39.29
C VAL A 37 -62.50 16.54 40.34
N PRO A 38 -63.51 17.43 40.40
CA PRO A 38 -64.40 17.57 41.55
C PRO A 38 -65.57 16.59 41.56
N ALA A 39 -66.08 16.35 42.77
CA ALA A 39 -67.34 15.70 43.05
C ALA A 39 -68.53 16.49 42.47
N SER A 40 -69.48 15.77 41.86
CA SER A 40 -70.82 16.26 41.56
C SER A 40 -71.83 15.25 42.09
N GLU A 41 -72.52 15.61 43.16
CA GLU A 41 -73.83 15.08 43.51
C GLU A 41 -74.82 15.30 42.35
N ALA A 42 -75.67 14.32 42.06
CA ALA A 42 -77.09 14.58 41.83
C ALA A 42 -77.91 13.28 41.80
N ALA A 43 -79.00 13.34 42.57
CA ALA A 43 -80.30 12.70 42.39
C ALA A 43 -80.44 11.19 42.69
N ALA A 44 -80.91 10.94 43.91
CA ALA A 44 -81.72 9.78 44.23
C ALA A 44 -83.00 9.76 43.38
N VAL A 45 -83.25 8.62 42.74
CA VAL A 45 -84.55 8.26 42.17
C VAL A 45 -85.00 6.99 42.89
N ASP A 46 -86.03 7.14 43.71
CA ASP A 46 -86.84 6.05 44.24
C ASP A 46 -87.67 5.43 43.12
N LEU A 47 -87.58 4.12 42.91
CA LEU A 47 -88.63 3.27 42.32
C LEU A 47 -88.48 1.82 42.84
N PRO A 48 -89.59 1.05 42.87
CA PRO A 48 -90.04 0.33 44.06
C PRO A 48 -89.61 -1.14 44.14
N ASP A 49 -89.72 -1.68 45.36
CA ASP A 49 -89.75 -3.10 45.65
C ASP A 49 -90.78 -3.84 44.79
N ALA A 50 -90.32 -4.85 44.06
CA ALA A 50 -91.13 -5.96 43.60
C ALA A 50 -90.28 -7.24 43.73
N ASP A 51 -90.56 -7.99 44.80
CA ASP A 51 -90.32 -9.43 44.86
C ASP A 51 -90.96 -10.10 43.66
N GLU A 52 -90.19 -10.95 42.98
CA GLU A 52 -90.56 -12.13 42.16
C GLU A 52 -89.62 -12.23 40.94
N ASP A 53 -88.54 -13.01 41.05
CA ASP A 53 -88.29 -14.13 40.12
C ASP A 53 -86.91 -14.76 40.36
N ALA A 54 -86.91 -15.90 41.07
CA ALA A 54 -85.77 -16.82 41.14
C ALA A 54 -85.41 -17.47 39.77
N ALA A 55 -86.06 -17.06 38.68
CA ALA A 55 -85.75 -17.46 37.31
C ALA A 55 -84.75 -16.51 36.61
N ALA A 56 -84.55 -15.28 37.11
CA ALA A 56 -83.62 -14.32 36.51
C ALA A 56 -82.15 -14.56 36.91
N ALA A 57 -81.90 -15.19 38.06
CA ALA A 57 -80.54 -15.53 38.50
C ALA A 57 -79.89 -16.63 37.65
N ALA A 58 -80.66 -17.61 37.17
CA ALA A 58 -80.15 -18.66 36.28
C ALA A 58 -79.87 -18.15 34.86
N ALA A 59 -80.63 -17.16 34.38
CA ALA A 59 -80.38 -16.53 33.08
C ALA A 59 -79.23 -15.51 33.11
N ALA A 60 -78.92 -14.92 34.28
CA ALA A 60 -77.77 -14.05 34.46
C ALA A 60 -76.44 -14.84 34.54
N ASP A 61 -76.44 -16.03 35.16
CA ASP A 61 -75.26 -16.91 35.17
C ASP A 61 -74.97 -17.54 33.79
N ASP A 62 -76.01 -17.90 33.01
CA ASP A 62 -75.83 -18.35 31.62
C ASP A 62 -75.44 -17.20 30.66
N ALA A 63 -75.87 -15.96 30.95
CA ALA A 63 -75.43 -14.78 30.19
C ALA A 63 -74.00 -14.36 30.52
N LEU A 64 -73.52 -14.55 31.75
CA LEU A 64 -72.11 -14.34 32.10
C LEU A 64 -71.20 -15.42 31.50
N ALA A 65 -71.67 -16.67 31.43
CA ALA A 65 -70.94 -17.75 30.76
C ALA A 65 -70.82 -17.57 29.24
N ALA A 66 -71.74 -16.81 28.63
CA ALA A 66 -71.74 -16.49 27.20
C ALA A 66 -70.94 -15.21 26.83
N VAL A 67 -70.58 -14.37 27.81
CA VAL A 67 -69.84 -13.11 27.56
C VAL A 67 -68.31 -13.28 27.69
N ASP A 68 -67.82 -14.36 28.31
CA ASP A 68 -66.37 -14.60 28.50
C ASP A 68 -65.74 -15.66 27.59
N ALA A 69 -66.47 -16.17 26.58
CA ALA A 69 -65.84 -16.89 25.48
C ALA A 69 -65.14 -15.87 24.56
N ALA A 70 -63.99 -15.35 24.98
CA ALA A 70 -63.15 -14.51 24.13
C ALA A 70 -63.01 -15.20 22.76
N ALA A 71 -63.50 -14.55 21.70
CA ALA A 71 -63.53 -15.14 20.37
C ALA A 71 -62.10 -15.55 20.00
N VAL A 72 -61.89 -16.86 19.83
CA VAL A 72 -60.59 -17.41 19.44
C VAL A 72 -60.31 -16.97 18.01
N VAL A 73 -59.28 -16.14 17.80
CA VAL A 73 -58.90 -15.67 16.47
C VAL A 73 -57.60 -16.37 16.05
N PRO A 74 -57.61 -17.16 14.96
CA PRO A 74 -56.37 -17.72 14.42
C PRO A 74 -55.52 -16.59 13.82
N GLY A 75 -54.22 -16.61 14.11
CA GLY A 75 -53.27 -15.60 13.65
C GLY A 75 -51.95 -16.21 13.22
N VAL A 76 -51.23 -15.45 12.39
CA VAL A 76 -49.85 -15.73 11.97
C VAL A 76 -49.06 -14.44 12.06
N ILE A 77 -47.87 -14.51 12.66
CA ILE A 77 -46.93 -13.39 12.73
C ILE A 77 -45.64 -13.76 11.98
N TRP A 78 -45.33 -13.00 10.94
CA TRP A 78 -44.14 -13.18 10.11
C TRP A 78 -43.01 -12.26 10.54
N ALA A 79 -41.79 -12.79 10.56
CA ALA A 79 -40.56 -12.05 10.78
C ALA A 79 -39.72 -11.99 9.50
N ASP A 80 -39.52 -10.78 9.00
CA ASP A 80 -38.62 -10.44 7.92
C ASP A 80 -37.39 -9.72 8.44
N PHE A 81 -36.30 -9.73 7.66
CA PHE A 81 -35.09 -9.01 7.99
C PHE A 81 -34.62 -8.14 6.82
N THR A 82 -34.17 -6.93 7.17
CA THR A 82 -33.43 -6.04 6.28
C THR A 82 -32.08 -5.77 6.94
N LEU A 83 -31.00 -6.23 6.33
CA LEU A 83 -29.66 -6.19 6.88
C LEU A 83 -28.79 -5.23 6.09
N SER A 84 -28.09 -4.33 6.78
CA SER A 84 -27.13 -3.40 6.19
C SER A 84 -25.75 -3.62 6.79
N ARG A 85 -24.77 -3.93 5.93
CA ARG A 85 -23.36 -4.20 6.30
C ARG A 85 -23.16 -5.39 7.26
N VAL A 86 -24.18 -6.20 7.45
CA VAL A 86 -24.17 -7.39 8.31
C VAL A 86 -24.90 -8.54 7.62
N THR A 87 -24.55 -9.76 8.00
CA THR A 87 -25.32 -10.97 7.73
C THR A 87 -25.63 -11.67 9.04
N LEU A 88 -26.63 -12.54 9.04
CA LEU A 88 -26.95 -13.36 10.20
C LEU A 88 -26.67 -14.83 9.88
N ASP A 89 -26.02 -15.53 10.82
CA ASP A 89 -25.73 -16.96 10.71
C ASP A 89 -26.14 -17.69 11.99
N SER A 90 -26.12 -19.02 11.96
CA SER A 90 -26.44 -19.90 13.09
C SER A 90 -27.82 -19.62 13.71
N GLY A 91 -28.76 -19.21 12.85
CA GLY A 91 -30.14 -18.91 13.21
C GLY A 91 -30.84 -20.11 13.85
N GLY A 92 -31.54 -19.87 14.94
CA GLY A 92 -32.35 -20.89 15.60
C GLY A 92 -33.41 -20.32 16.52
N ALA A 93 -34.38 -21.15 16.88
CA ALA A 93 -35.40 -20.78 17.85
C ALA A 93 -34.76 -20.42 19.20
N PHE A 94 -35.39 -19.48 19.91
CA PHE A 94 -34.97 -18.96 21.19
C PHE A 94 -36.14 -19.02 22.18
N GLY A 95 -35.93 -19.67 23.34
CA GLY A 95 -37.00 -19.90 24.30
C GLY A 95 -37.98 -21.01 23.88
N THR A 96 -39.09 -21.14 24.61
CA THR A 96 -40.19 -22.07 24.29
C THR A 96 -41.32 -21.26 23.64
N PRO A 97 -41.66 -21.49 22.36
CA PRO A 97 -42.70 -20.70 21.69
C PRO A 97 -44.10 -21.06 22.21
N VAL A 98 -45.01 -20.10 22.14
CA VAL A 98 -46.45 -20.32 22.29
C VAL A 98 -47.07 -20.25 20.90
N GLY A 99 -47.58 -21.38 20.41
CA GLY A 99 -48.01 -21.58 19.03
C GLY A 99 -47.07 -22.51 18.24
N GLU A 100 -47.36 -22.66 16.95
CA GLU A 100 -46.56 -23.43 16.01
C GLU A 100 -45.54 -22.51 15.32
N MET A 101 -44.26 -22.71 15.63
CA MET A 101 -43.16 -21.96 15.03
C MET A 101 -42.64 -22.66 13.77
N SER A 102 -42.46 -21.93 12.69
CA SER A 102 -41.82 -22.45 11.49
C SER A 102 -40.35 -22.78 11.74
N ALA A 103 -39.73 -23.52 10.82
CA ALA A 103 -38.26 -23.62 10.81
C ALA A 103 -37.64 -22.21 10.70
N VAL A 104 -36.63 -21.94 11.53
CA VAL A 104 -35.86 -20.70 11.46
C VAL A 104 -34.80 -20.85 10.38
N THR A 105 -34.75 -19.90 9.47
CA THR A 105 -33.72 -19.85 8.44
C THR A 105 -32.35 -19.65 9.10
N ALA A 106 -31.40 -20.58 8.92
CA ALA A 106 -30.11 -20.50 9.62
C ALA A 106 -29.24 -19.32 9.16
N ASN A 107 -29.34 -18.93 7.88
CA ASN A 107 -28.53 -17.90 7.23
C ASN A 107 -29.42 -16.82 6.61
N VAL A 108 -29.22 -15.56 6.99
CA VAL A 108 -30.04 -14.44 6.54
C VAL A 108 -29.15 -13.41 5.86
N GLY A 109 -29.45 -13.11 4.59
CA GLY A 109 -28.81 -12.07 3.79
C GLY A 109 -29.58 -10.75 3.81
N ALA A 110 -29.12 -9.79 3.00
CA ALA A 110 -29.56 -8.38 3.01
C ALA A 110 -31.08 -8.17 3.05
N ASP A 111 -31.87 -8.86 2.22
CA ASP A 111 -33.31 -8.66 2.11
C ASP A 111 -34.09 -9.99 2.19
N THR A 112 -33.87 -10.73 3.27
CA THR A 112 -34.50 -12.05 3.44
C THR A 112 -35.88 -11.91 4.08
N ARG A 113 -36.89 -12.41 3.38
CA ARG A 113 -38.29 -12.43 3.86
C ARG A 113 -38.66 -13.80 4.41
N GLY A 114 -39.61 -13.81 5.35
CA GLY A 114 -40.15 -15.04 5.94
C GLY A 114 -39.09 -15.87 6.65
N VAL A 115 -38.17 -15.21 7.36
CA VAL A 115 -37.06 -15.85 8.06
C VAL A 115 -37.58 -16.87 9.07
N PHE A 116 -38.67 -16.51 9.76
CA PHE A 116 -39.54 -17.43 10.48
C PHE A 116 -40.95 -16.83 10.60
N HIS A 117 -41.92 -17.65 10.96
CA HIS A 117 -43.24 -17.21 11.43
C HIS A 117 -43.71 -18.05 12.61
N VAL A 118 -44.69 -17.52 13.33
CA VAL A 118 -45.37 -18.23 14.41
C VAL A 118 -46.87 -18.14 14.16
N SER A 119 -47.54 -19.28 14.12
CA SER A 119 -49.00 -19.38 13.98
C SER A 119 -49.63 -19.92 15.25
N GLY A 120 -50.87 -19.53 15.52
CA GLY A 120 -51.60 -20.01 16.68
C GLY A 120 -52.94 -19.33 16.83
N GLU A 121 -53.51 -19.48 18.00
CA GLU A 121 -54.81 -18.93 18.37
C GLU A 121 -54.62 -17.90 19.49
N THR A 122 -55.33 -16.77 19.39
CA THR A 122 -55.40 -15.78 20.46
C THR A 122 -56.80 -15.75 21.07
N ALA A 123 -56.90 -15.87 22.39
CA ALA A 123 -58.14 -15.79 23.16
C ALA A 123 -57.89 -15.09 24.50
N GLY A 124 -58.41 -13.87 24.66
CA GLY A 124 -58.19 -13.06 25.86
C GLY A 124 -56.74 -12.62 26.06
N ILE A 125 -56.38 -12.22 27.29
CA ILE A 125 -55.05 -11.70 27.64
C ILE A 125 -54.02 -12.80 27.96
N ASP A 126 -54.47 -14.03 28.24
CA ASP A 126 -53.63 -15.12 28.76
C ASP A 126 -53.23 -16.18 27.72
N THR A 127 -53.88 -16.20 26.54
CA THR A 127 -53.44 -17.02 25.40
C THR A 127 -52.96 -16.14 24.26
N GLY A 128 -51.80 -16.49 23.69
CA GLY A 128 -51.13 -15.65 22.72
C GLY A 128 -50.25 -16.44 21.77
N ILE A 129 -49.85 -15.79 20.69
CA ILE A 129 -48.80 -16.26 19.79
C ILE A 129 -47.49 -15.66 20.31
N ASP A 130 -46.44 -16.44 20.49
CA ASP A 130 -45.12 -15.93 20.89
C ASP A 130 -44.03 -16.81 20.31
N GLY A 131 -43.08 -16.21 19.61
CA GLY A 131 -41.88 -16.91 19.21
C GLY A 131 -40.71 -15.97 19.03
N ALA A 132 -39.54 -16.50 19.33
CA ALA A 132 -38.29 -15.78 19.20
C ALA A 132 -37.27 -16.61 18.44
N ALA A 133 -36.42 -15.91 17.71
CA ALA A 133 -35.27 -16.46 17.04
C ALA A 133 -34.02 -15.68 17.41
N VAL A 134 -32.91 -16.38 17.52
CA VAL A 134 -31.59 -15.79 17.77
C VAL A 134 -30.66 -16.09 16.60
N PHE A 135 -29.78 -15.13 16.30
CA PHE A 135 -28.79 -15.24 15.23
C PHE A 135 -27.45 -14.66 15.65
N GLN A 136 -26.36 -15.25 15.15
CA GLN A 136 -25.03 -14.67 15.25
C GLN A 136 -24.89 -13.54 14.23
N VAL A 137 -24.38 -12.40 14.66
CA VAL A 137 -24.11 -11.28 13.75
C VAL A 137 -22.73 -11.47 13.14
N VAL A 138 -22.70 -11.60 11.81
CA VAL A 138 -21.48 -11.67 11.01
C VAL A 138 -21.32 -10.35 10.28
N MET A 139 -20.12 -9.79 10.31
CA MET A 139 -19.77 -8.56 9.63
C MET A 139 -18.63 -8.81 8.66
N LEU A 140 -18.81 -8.43 7.40
CA LEU A 140 -17.75 -8.51 6.41
C LEU A 140 -17.11 -9.93 6.34
N GLY A 141 -17.93 -10.97 6.55
CA GLY A 141 -17.51 -12.37 6.57
C GLY A 141 -16.83 -12.85 7.86
N LYS A 142 -16.73 -12.01 8.90
CA LYS A 142 -16.16 -12.38 10.20
C LYS A 142 -17.20 -12.36 11.32
N GLU A 143 -17.10 -13.32 12.25
CA GLU A 143 -17.93 -13.33 13.45
C GLU A 143 -17.67 -12.07 14.29
N SER A 144 -18.73 -11.37 14.69
CA SER A 144 -18.59 -10.12 15.46
C SER A 144 -18.48 -10.33 16.97
N GLY A 145 -18.76 -11.54 17.46
CA GLY A 145 -18.96 -11.85 18.88
C GLY A 145 -20.31 -11.43 19.45
N TYR A 146 -21.19 -10.82 18.64
CA TYR A 146 -22.52 -10.40 19.02
C TYR A 146 -23.60 -11.26 18.39
N TRP A 147 -24.74 -11.33 19.08
CA TRP A 147 -25.93 -12.06 18.67
C TRP A 147 -27.14 -11.15 18.75
N ILE A 148 -28.13 -11.38 17.90
CA ILE A 148 -29.43 -10.71 18.00
C ILE A 148 -30.49 -11.70 18.45
N ALA A 149 -31.40 -11.26 19.32
CA ALA A 149 -32.64 -11.95 19.61
C ALA A 149 -33.80 -11.12 19.07
N SER A 150 -34.53 -11.71 18.15
CA SER A 150 -35.79 -11.20 17.59
C SER A 150 -36.95 -11.94 18.24
N ARG A 151 -37.96 -11.23 18.72
CA ARG A 151 -39.18 -11.82 19.29
C ARG A 151 -40.40 -11.16 18.66
N VAL A 152 -41.39 -11.96 18.30
CA VAL A 152 -42.71 -11.52 17.86
C VAL A 152 -43.76 -12.18 18.74
N TRP A 153 -44.77 -11.43 19.17
CA TRP A 153 -45.86 -11.97 19.97
C TRP A 153 -47.17 -11.24 19.71
N ALA A 154 -48.30 -11.88 20.00
CA ALA A 154 -49.62 -11.25 19.99
C ALA A 154 -50.42 -11.64 21.22
N THR A 155 -51.17 -10.66 21.74
CA THR A 155 -52.14 -10.83 22.82
C THR A 155 -53.46 -10.21 22.35
N GLY A 156 -54.50 -11.03 22.19
CA GLY A 156 -55.71 -10.62 21.48
C GLY A 156 -55.44 -10.32 20.00
N ASP A 157 -55.85 -9.15 19.52
CA ASP A 157 -55.65 -8.63 18.16
C ASP A 157 -54.41 -7.71 18.03
N ILE A 158 -53.69 -7.48 19.12
CA ILE A 158 -52.50 -6.62 19.16
C ILE A 158 -51.26 -7.50 19.05
N ALA A 159 -50.60 -7.41 17.89
CA ALA A 159 -49.27 -7.96 17.70
C ALA A 159 -48.18 -6.95 18.11
N ASN A 160 -47.06 -7.48 18.56
CA ASN A 160 -45.88 -6.74 19.02
C ASN A 160 -44.60 -7.46 18.58
N ALA A 161 -43.50 -6.73 18.57
CA ALA A 161 -42.19 -7.30 18.29
C ALA A 161 -41.07 -6.52 19.00
N SER A 162 -39.95 -7.19 19.24
CA SER A 162 -38.78 -6.60 19.88
C SER A 162 -37.49 -7.20 19.33
N CYS A 163 -36.46 -6.37 19.23
CA CYS A 163 -35.12 -6.81 18.90
C CYS A 163 -34.13 -6.38 19.99
N ARG A 164 -33.20 -7.28 20.35
CA ARG A 164 -32.13 -6.99 21.32
C ARG A 164 -30.81 -7.56 20.86
N VAL A 165 -29.73 -6.83 21.12
CA VAL A 165 -28.36 -7.24 20.83
C VAL A 165 -27.70 -7.78 22.09
N PHE A 166 -27.01 -8.90 21.99
CA PHE A 166 -26.32 -9.61 23.05
C PHE A 166 -24.84 -9.73 22.73
N GLN A 167 -24.00 -9.69 23.76
CA GLN A 167 -22.60 -10.10 23.69
C GLN A 167 -22.53 -11.60 24.04
N GLY A 168 -22.09 -12.42 23.07
CA GLY A 168 -22.18 -13.88 23.14
C GLY A 168 -23.58 -14.44 22.85
N ASP A 169 -23.68 -15.77 22.65
CA ASP A 169 -24.95 -16.44 22.34
C ASP A 169 -25.88 -16.41 23.57
N PRO A 170 -27.06 -15.78 23.52
CA PRO A 170 -27.99 -15.74 24.65
C PRO A 170 -28.52 -17.12 25.06
N ARG A 171 -28.51 -18.12 24.17
CA ARG A 171 -28.83 -19.52 24.53
C ARG A 171 -27.76 -20.15 25.42
N ALA A 172 -26.55 -19.63 25.34
CA ALA A 172 -25.38 -20.10 26.10
C ALA A 172 -24.99 -19.12 27.23
N GLY A 173 -25.89 -18.23 27.65
CA GLY A 173 -25.66 -17.29 28.75
C GLY A 173 -25.04 -15.95 28.33
N GLY A 174 -25.07 -15.60 27.05
CA GLY A 174 -24.73 -14.25 26.57
C GLY A 174 -25.58 -13.17 27.24
N THR A 175 -24.99 -11.99 27.44
CA THR A 175 -25.63 -10.88 28.16
C THR A 175 -26.06 -9.78 27.20
N PRO A 176 -27.15 -9.04 27.47
CA PRO A 176 -27.51 -7.87 26.68
C PRO A 176 -26.34 -6.88 26.58
N ALA A 177 -26.09 -6.37 25.37
CA ALA A 177 -25.02 -5.40 25.16
C ALA A 177 -25.40 -4.05 25.80
N ALA A 178 -24.60 -3.59 26.76
CA ALA A 178 -24.84 -2.30 27.45
C ALA A 178 -24.69 -1.10 26.51
N VAL A 179 -23.72 -1.17 25.59
CA VAL A 179 -23.57 -0.27 24.44
C VAL A 179 -23.50 -1.16 23.22
N SER A 180 -24.52 -1.10 22.37
CA SER A 180 -24.61 -1.97 21.20
C SER A 180 -23.85 -1.37 20.02
N PRO A 181 -22.92 -2.11 19.40
CA PRO A 181 -22.30 -1.70 18.15
C PRO A 181 -23.22 -1.92 16.94
N PHE A 182 -24.45 -2.36 17.16
CA PHE A 182 -25.48 -2.57 16.15
C PHE A 182 -26.77 -1.85 16.51
N ILE A 183 -27.44 -1.32 15.49
CA ILE A 183 -28.79 -0.76 15.61
C ILE A 183 -29.75 -1.86 15.14
N CYS A 184 -30.70 -2.25 15.99
CA CYS A 184 -31.74 -3.20 15.62
C CYS A 184 -33.12 -2.58 15.84
N ASP A 185 -33.74 -2.17 14.73
CA ASP A 185 -35.06 -1.55 14.72
C ASP A 185 -36.12 -2.54 14.26
N VAL A 186 -37.36 -2.31 14.68
CA VAL A 186 -38.49 -3.14 14.30
C VAL A 186 -39.58 -2.27 13.72
N SER A 187 -40.08 -2.65 12.54
CA SER A 187 -41.17 -1.95 11.86
C SER A 187 -42.35 -2.87 11.61
N TYR A 188 -43.54 -2.35 11.88
CA TYR A 188 -44.81 -3.02 11.59
C TYR A 188 -45.22 -2.74 10.15
N THR A 189 -45.38 -3.79 9.34
CA THR A 189 -45.67 -3.63 7.90
C THR A 189 -47.04 -4.15 7.49
N GLN A 190 -47.69 -4.99 8.31
CA GLN A 190 -49.01 -5.56 7.99
C GLN A 190 -49.85 -5.90 9.23
N GLY A 191 -51.16 -5.66 9.10
CA GLY A 191 -52.28 -5.96 10.01
C GLY A 191 -52.40 -7.39 10.53
N PHE A 192 -52.93 -7.59 11.74
CA PHE A 192 -53.48 -8.89 12.19
C PHE A 192 -54.72 -9.27 11.35
N PRO A 193 -55.05 -10.56 11.09
CA PRO A 193 -54.47 -11.82 11.60
C PRO A 193 -53.23 -12.33 10.85
N ASN A 194 -52.76 -11.63 9.82
CA ASN A 194 -51.55 -12.01 9.07
C ASN A 194 -50.49 -10.92 9.26
N THR A 195 -50.01 -10.78 10.50
CA THR A 195 -49.11 -9.71 10.89
C THR A 195 -47.71 -9.91 10.32
N ARG A 196 -47.05 -8.82 9.95
CA ARG A 196 -45.68 -8.84 9.45
C ARG A 196 -44.84 -7.78 10.13
N TYR A 197 -43.70 -8.20 10.68
CA TYR A 197 -42.65 -7.34 11.20
C TYR A 197 -41.40 -7.45 10.35
N THR A 198 -40.75 -6.32 10.13
CA THR A 198 -39.42 -6.26 9.52
C THR A 198 -38.42 -5.77 10.56
N PHE A 199 -37.45 -6.63 10.86
CA PHE A 199 -36.31 -6.38 11.71
C PHE A 199 -35.19 -5.77 10.86
N ALA A 200 -34.89 -4.49 11.08
CA ALA A 200 -33.80 -3.80 10.40
C ALA A 200 -32.55 -3.85 11.28
N LEU A 201 -31.51 -4.56 10.84
CA LEU A 201 -30.23 -4.62 11.55
C LEU A 201 -29.17 -3.88 10.74
N SER A 202 -28.51 -2.92 11.36
CA SER A 202 -27.40 -2.20 10.77
C SER A 202 -26.26 -2.03 11.75
N LEU A 203 -25.07 -1.75 11.23
CA LEU A 203 -23.93 -1.41 12.04
C LEU A 203 -24.06 0.01 12.63
N ASN A 204 -23.85 0.14 13.94
CA ASN A 204 -23.64 1.44 14.60
C ASN A 204 -22.20 1.91 14.29
N ARG A 205 -22.03 2.42 13.06
CA ARG A 205 -20.74 2.79 12.49
C ARG A 205 -20.13 3.99 13.22
N TYR A 206 -18.88 3.85 13.64
CA TYR A 206 -18.11 4.97 14.21
C TYR A 206 -17.33 5.70 13.10
N VAL A 207 -16.50 4.98 12.36
CA VAL A 207 -15.80 5.51 11.19
C VAL A 207 -15.45 4.37 10.22
N GLU A 208 -15.60 4.59 8.92
CA GLU A 208 -15.39 3.61 7.85
C GLU A 208 -14.54 4.22 6.74
N THR A 209 -13.72 3.36 6.14
CA THR A 209 -12.86 3.73 5.03
C THR A 209 -12.83 2.63 3.99
N ALA A 210 -12.88 3.02 2.72
CA ALA A 210 -12.68 2.12 1.59
C ALA A 210 -11.69 2.71 0.59
N ALA A 211 -11.04 1.82 -0.16
CA ALA A 211 -10.27 2.15 -1.34
C ALA A 211 -10.71 1.29 -2.51
N VAL A 212 -10.97 1.93 -3.65
CA VAL A 212 -11.31 1.28 -4.91
C VAL A 212 -10.18 1.52 -5.89
N PHE A 213 -9.59 0.45 -6.41
CA PHE A 213 -8.53 0.52 -7.40
C PHE A 213 -9.10 0.19 -8.76
N THR A 214 -8.81 1.00 -9.75
CA THR A 214 -9.15 0.72 -11.15
C THR A 214 -7.88 0.73 -11.98
N THR A 215 -7.64 -0.34 -12.73
CA THR A 215 -6.55 -0.38 -13.71
C THR A 215 -7.06 0.10 -15.05
N THR A 216 -6.17 0.68 -15.87
CA THR A 216 -6.53 1.11 -17.24
C THR A 216 -5.43 0.78 -18.24
N GLY A 217 -5.82 0.56 -19.49
CA GLY A 217 -4.89 0.30 -20.58
C GLY A 217 -4.19 -1.06 -20.44
N PRO A 218 -2.85 -1.14 -20.60
CA PRO A 218 -2.11 -2.39 -20.52
C PRO A 218 -1.85 -2.87 -19.09
N ILE A 219 -2.20 -2.06 -18.09
CA ILE A 219 -1.84 -2.29 -16.69
C ILE A 219 -2.75 -3.32 -16.03
N SER A 220 -2.12 -4.24 -15.31
CA SER A 220 -2.73 -5.11 -14.31
C SER A 220 -1.92 -5.05 -13.02
N LEU A 221 -2.50 -5.51 -11.90
CA LEU A 221 -1.86 -5.50 -10.59
C LEU A 221 -1.75 -6.93 -10.06
N THR A 222 -0.66 -7.22 -9.36
CA THR A 222 -0.41 -8.51 -8.70
C THR A 222 0.20 -8.29 -7.33
N ALA A 223 0.32 -9.36 -6.53
CA ALA A 223 0.92 -9.33 -5.20
C ALA A 223 0.26 -8.28 -4.28
N GLY A 224 -1.06 -8.15 -4.35
CA GLY A 224 -1.84 -7.27 -3.49
C GLY A 224 -1.64 -7.62 -2.01
N HIS A 225 -1.23 -6.62 -1.24
CA HIS A 225 -1.06 -6.71 0.22
C HIS A 225 -1.82 -5.57 0.89
N PHE A 226 -2.39 -5.85 2.07
CA PHE A 226 -3.22 -4.91 2.81
C PHE A 226 -2.96 -5.00 4.30
N GLU A 227 -2.80 -3.85 4.93
CA GLU A 227 -2.70 -3.73 6.38
C GLU A 227 -3.90 -2.94 6.92
N PHE A 228 -4.46 -3.42 8.04
CA PHE A 228 -5.63 -2.84 8.68
C PHE A 228 -5.30 -2.50 10.13
N ASP A 229 -5.60 -1.26 10.53
CA ASP A 229 -5.42 -0.82 11.92
C ASP A 229 -6.48 -1.39 12.88
N VAL A 230 -7.52 -2.03 12.34
CA VAL A 230 -8.69 -2.55 13.08
C VAL A 230 -9.11 -3.94 12.60
N PRO A 231 -9.80 -4.74 13.44
CA PRO A 231 -10.05 -6.16 13.15
C PRO A 231 -11.00 -6.42 11.96
N TYR A 232 -11.86 -5.46 11.62
CA TYR A 232 -12.89 -5.59 10.59
C TYR A 232 -12.47 -4.94 9.27
N GLY A 233 -11.50 -5.57 8.61
CA GLY A 233 -11.08 -5.24 7.25
C GLY A 233 -11.42 -6.35 6.25
N VAL A 234 -11.76 -5.93 5.03
CA VAL A 234 -11.87 -6.77 3.83
C VAL A 234 -10.73 -6.38 2.91
N ALA A 235 -9.80 -7.31 2.70
CA ALA A 235 -8.77 -7.18 1.70
C ALA A 235 -9.39 -7.15 0.30
N GLY A 236 -8.81 -6.33 -0.58
CA GLY A 236 -9.07 -6.48 -2.00
C GLY A 236 -8.48 -7.80 -2.52
N THR A 237 -8.73 -8.07 -3.79
CA THR A 237 -8.09 -9.19 -4.49
C THR A 237 -6.57 -9.03 -4.56
N ALA A 238 -5.83 -10.13 -4.47
CA ALA A 238 -4.37 -10.13 -4.65
C ALA A 238 -3.95 -9.79 -6.09
N GLU A 239 -4.86 -9.99 -7.05
CA GLU A 239 -4.67 -9.71 -8.47
C GLU A 239 -5.82 -8.84 -8.99
N VAL A 240 -5.49 -7.88 -9.85
CA VAL A 240 -6.45 -7.02 -10.54
C VAL A 240 -6.16 -7.07 -12.03
N ALA A 241 -7.08 -7.64 -12.79
CA ALA A 241 -6.93 -7.76 -14.25
C ALA A 241 -6.90 -6.38 -14.93
N LYS A 242 -6.53 -6.35 -16.22
CA LYS A 242 -6.55 -5.12 -17.02
C LYS A 242 -7.98 -4.57 -17.14
N ASN A 243 -8.13 -3.25 -17.04
CA ASN A 243 -9.43 -2.57 -17.10
C ASN A 243 -10.45 -3.13 -16.10
N SER A 244 -9.97 -3.52 -14.93
CA SER A 244 -10.78 -4.11 -13.86
C SER A 244 -10.65 -3.28 -12.59
N SER A 245 -11.43 -3.63 -11.59
CA SER A 245 -11.37 -2.97 -10.29
C SER A 245 -11.44 -3.95 -9.14
N THR A 246 -10.93 -3.49 -8.01
CA THR A 246 -11.01 -4.19 -6.73
C THR A 246 -11.28 -3.17 -5.64
N ARG A 247 -11.90 -3.62 -4.55
CA ARG A 247 -12.30 -2.77 -3.44
C ARG A 247 -11.82 -3.40 -2.15
N THR A 248 -11.19 -2.59 -1.31
CA THR A 248 -10.87 -2.93 0.07
C THR A 248 -11.61 -1.97 0.99
N GLU A 249 -11.98 -2.44 2.18
CA GLU A 249 -12.68 -1.61 3.15
C GLU A 249 -12.32 -2.02 4.57
N THR A 250 -12.44 -1.09 5.49
CA THR A 250 -12.26 -1.30 6.91
C THR A 250 -13.22 -0.43 7.70
N VAL A 251 -13.65 -0.94 8.85
CA VAL A 251 -14.70 -0.32 9.66
C VAL A 251 -14.35 -0.37 11.14
N VAL A 252 -14.52 0.77 11.80
CA VAL A 252 -14.49 0.94 13.25
C VAL A 252 -15.91 1.11 13.75
N ARG A 253 -16.29 0.33 14.76
CA ARG A 253 -17.58 0.42 15.43
C ARG A 253 -17.48 1.26 16.69
N ASP A 254 -18.63 1.74 17.14
CA ASP A 254 -18.70 2.41 18.42
C ASP A 254 -18.29 1.44 19.55
N GLY A 255 -17.32 1.83 20.37
CA GLY A 255 -16.74 0.99 21.42
C GLY A 255 -15.58 0.06 21.01
N ASP A 256 -15.18 0.01 19.74
CA ASP A 256 -13.97 -0.72 19.33
C ASP A 256 -12.71 -0.01 19.88
N LYS A 257 -11.79 -0.77 20.49
CA LYS A 257 -10.50 -0.25 21.01
C LYS A 257 -9.39 -0.47 19.99
N GLY A 258 -9.19 0.49 19.08
CA GLY A 258 -8.05 0.52 18.16
C GLY A 258 -6.77 1.09 18.79
N VAL A 259 -5.63 0.95 18.10
CA VAL A 259 -4.36 1.66 18.43
C VAL A 259 -4.57 3.18 18.36
N TYR A 260 -5.43 3.62 17.44
CA TYR A 260 -5.98 4.96 17.34
C TYR A 260 -7.52 4.82 17.32
N ALA A 261 -8.17 4.96 18.47
CA ALA A 261 -9.60 4.66 18.65
C ALA A 261 -10.55 5.44 17.72
N ASP A 262 -10.03 6.46 17.02
CA ASP A 262 -10.80 7.34 16.15
C ASP A 262 -10.41 7.26 14.66
N ASN A 263 -9.68 6.23 14.23
CA ASN A 263 -9.15 6.12 12.86
C ASN A 263 -9.56 4.78 12.20
N SER A 264 -10.12 4.87 10.99
CA SER A 264 -10.23 3.78 10.03
C SER A 264 -9.21 3.96 8.91
N ARG A 265 -8.17 3.14 8.89
CA ARG A 265 -7.11 3.16 7.87
C ARG A 265 -6.93 1.79 7.26
N VAL A 266 -6.76 1.79 5.95
CA VAL A 266 -6.26 0.65 5.18
C VAL A 266 -5.06 1.10 4.38
N GLU A 267 -3.94 0.41 4.57
CA GLU A 267 -2.77 0.54 3.70
C GLU A 267 -2.80 -0.55 2.64
N PHE A 268 -2.28 -0.23 1.46
CA PHE A 268 -2.28 -1.16 0.34
C PHE A 268 -1.00 -1.04 -0.47
N THR A 269 -0.60 -2.16 -1.06
CA THR A 269 0.50 -2.21 -2.02
C THR A 269 0.21 -3.23 -3.12
N TYR A 270 0.63 -2.95 -4.35
CA TYR A 270 0.58 -3.90 -5.46
C TYR A 270 1.78 -3.76 -6.37
N ARG A 271 2.20 -4.87 -6.98
CA ARG A 271 3.17 -4.87 -8.07
C ARG A 271 2.48 -4.57 -9.39
N ILE A 272 3.04 -3.63 -10.17
CA ILE A 272 2.54 -3.28 -11.50
C ILE A 272 2.99 -4.34 -12.50
N VAL A 273 2.04 -4.84 -13.29
CA VAL A 273 2.27 -5.73 -14.43
C VAL A 273 1.84 -5.01 -15.70
N ASP A 274 2.80 -4.77 -16.60
CA ASP A 274 2.58 -4.08 -17.88
C ASP A 274 2.60 -5.09 -19.02
N ASP A 275 1.49 -5.20 -19.74
CA ASP A 275 1.27 -6.17 -20.81
C ASP A 275 1.62 -7.64 -20.46
N GLY A 276 1.37 -8.01 -19.20
CA GLY A 276 1.60 -9.36 -18.69
C GLY A 276 3.00 -9.59 -18.14
N THR A 277 3.88 -8.60 -18.22
CA THR A 277 5.25 -8.66 -17.65
C THR A 277 5.30 -7.91 -16.32
N PRO A 278 5.66 -8.57 -15.21
CA PRO A 278 5.87 -7.89 -13.94
C PRO A 278 7.00 -6.86 -14.03
N THR A 279 6.73 -5.63 -13.60
CA THR A 279 7.71 -4.54 -13.60
C THR A 279 8.47 -4.49 -12.26
N GLN A 280 9.47 -3.61 -12.15
CA GLN A 280 10.09 -3.28 -10.87
C GLN A 280 9.22 -2.36 -10.00
N PHE A 281 8.23 -1.69 -10.61
CA PHE A 281 7.43 -0.68 -9.93
C PHE A 281 6.27 -1.28 -9.16
N TRP A 282 5.99 -0.67 -8.03
CA TRP A 282 4.86 -0.96 -7.16
C TRP A 282 4.03 0.30 -7.01
N ILE A 283 2.73 0.12 -6.80
CA ILE A 283 1.89 1.16 -6.20
C ILE A 283 1.81 0.91 -4.70
N ALA A 284 1.79 2.00 -3.96
CA ALA A 284 1.69 2.03 -2.53
C ALA A 284 0.79 3.19 -2.12
N GLY A 285 0.06 3.03 -1.02
CA GLY A 285 -0.78 4.09 -0.53
C GLY A 285 -1.65 3.68 0.64
N TRP A 286 -2.57 4.58 0.98
CA TRP A 286 -3.54 4.36 2.03
C TRP A 286 -4.84 5.10 1.74
N SER A 287 -5.91 4.59 2.33
CA SER A 287 -7.15 5.34 2.52
C SER A 287 -7.39 5.44 4.02
N ASN A 288 -7.69 6.63 4.49
CA ASN A 288 -7.79 6.97 5.90
C ASN A 288 -8.98 7.89 6.16
N ASN A 289 -9.74 7.58 7.20
CA ASN A 289 -10.83 8.41 7.72
C ASN A 289 -10.71 8.49 9.23
N TYR A 290 -10.66 9.72 9.73
CA TYR A 290 -10.51 10.01 11.14
C TYR A 290 -11.76 10.70 11.67
N ARG A 291 -12.26 10.29 12.82
CA ARG A 291 -13.31 11.02 13.53
C ARG A 291 -12.68 12.05 14.46
N SER A 292 -12.68 13.32 14.04
CA SER A 292 -12.27 14.41 14.94
C SER A 292 -13.43 14.84 15.85
N SER A 293 -13.13 15.54 16.96
CA SER A 293 -14.11 15.97 17.96
C SER A 293 -15.36 16.61 17.32
N GLY A 294 -16.48 15.87 17.28
CA GLY A 294 -17.76 16.30 16.70
C GLY A 294 -18.15 15.56 15.42
N VAL A 295 -18.63 16.32 14.41
CA VAL A 295 -19.16 15.84 13.11
C VAL A 295 -18.12 15.95 11.99
N HIS A 296 -16.89 16.38 12.30
CA HIS A 296 -15.84 16.55 11.32
C HIS A 296 -15.04 15.27 11.15
N PHE A 297 -14.94 14.81 9.90
CA PHE A 297 -14.21 13.62 9.52
C PHE A 297 -13.04 13.99 8.60
N PRO A 298 -11.87 14.37 9.15
CA PRO A 298 -10.64 14.47 8.36
C PRO A 298 -10.36 13.17 7.63
N ARG A 299 -9.97 13.27 6.38
CA ARG A 299 -9.76 12.13 5.49
C ARG A 299 -8.50 12.35 4.66
N ASP A 300 -7.90 11.25 4.27
CA ASP A 300 -6.71 11.24 3.44
C ASP A 300 -6.69 9.98 2.57
N GLY A 301 -6.61 10.18 1.26
CA GLY A 301 -6.46 9.15 0.25
C GLY A 301 -5.19 9.44 -0.52
N THR A 302 -4.19 8.58 -0.36
CA THR A 302 -2.89 8.75 -1.00
C THR A 302 -2.56 7.50 -1.79
N CYS A 303 -2.11 7.69 -3.03
CA CYS A 303 -1.50 6.63 -3.83
C CYS A 303 -0.28 7.19 -4.58
N PHE A 304 0.79 6.40 -4.65
CA PHE A 304 2.03 6.78 -5.31
C PHE A 304 2.76 5.54 -5.82
N VAL A 305 3.78 5.77 -6.65
CA VAL A 305 4.63 4.71 -7.22
C VAL A 305 5.93 4.64 -6.42
N VAL A 306 6.41 3.43 -6.18
CA VAL A 306 7.73 3.12 -5.63
C VAL A 306 8.44 2.12 -6.55
N ASP A 307 9.77 2.09 -6.53
CA ASP A 307 10.63 1.22 -7.36
C ASP A 307 11.21 0.02 -6.60
N THR A 308 10.94 -0.05 -5.31
CA THR A 308 11.35 -1.14 -4.40
C THR A 308 10.12 -1.79 -3.80
N ASP A 309 10.24 -3.09 -3.47
CA ASP A 309 9.16 -3.84 -2.83
C ASP A 309 8.87 -3.25 -1.43
N PRO A 310 7.72 -2.59 -1.22
CA PRO A 310 7.43 -1.87 0.01
C PRO A 310 7.14 -2.81 1.20
N ILE A 311 6.95 -4.11 0.95
CA ILE A 311 6.68 -5.12 1.99
C ILE A 311 7.88 -6.04 2.25
N ALA A 312 9.04 -5.75 1.65
CA ALA A 312 10.25 -6.52 1.90
C ALA A 312 10.73 -6.37 3.35
N ASN A 313 11.39 -7.41 3.88
CA ASN A 313 11.97 -7.37 5.21
C ASN A 313 12.96 -6.19 5.33
N GLY A 314 12.69 -5.27 6.27
CA GLY A 314 13.51 -4.07 6.47
C GLY A 314 13.10 -2.86 5.63
N ALA A 315 12.05 -2.95 4.82
CA ALA A 315 11.46 -1.81 4.15
C ALA A 315 10.97 -0.77 5.17
N PRO A 316 11.11 0.54 4.88
CA PRO A 316 10.56 1.57 5.75
C PRO A 316 9.02 1.46 5.78
N PRO A 317 8.39 1.90 6.88
CA PRO A 317 6.95 2.10 6.92
C PRO A 317 6.44 2.92 5.72
N LEU A 318 5.22 2.63 5.24
CA LEU A 318 4.70 3.15 3.98
C LEU A 318 4.62 4.69 3.93
N ASP A 319 4.40 5.33 5.07
CA ASP A 319 4.41 6.78 5.24
C ASP A 319 5.80 7.41 4.98
N LYS A 320 6.86 6.61 5.07
CA LYS A 320 8.27 7.00 4.85
C LYS A 320 8.87 6.37 3.59
N ALA A 321 8.10 5.61 2.83
CA ALA A 321 8.56 5.03 1.58
C ALA A 321 8.97 6.14 0.59
N VAL A 322 10.11 5.94 -0.08
CA VAL A 322 10.62 6.90 -1.06
C VAL A 322 9.74 6.84 -2.31
N ARG A 323 9.03 7.94 -2.57
CA ARG A 323 8.13 8.04 -3.72
C ARG A 323 8.95 8.30 -4.97
N VAL A 324 8.70 7.51 -6.02
CA VAL A 324 9.28 7.75 -7.33
C VAL A 324 8.53 8.91 -7.98
N LYS A 325 9.19 10.07 -8.10
CA LYS A 325 8.61 11.27 -8.71
C LYS A 325 8.34 11.09 -10.19
N VAL A 326 9.25 10.44 -10.91
CA VAL A 326 9.19 10.22 -12.36
C VAL A 326 9.22 8.72 -12.65
N SER A 327 8.11 8.19 -13.15
CA SER A 327 7.98 6.79 -13.55
C SER A 327 7.09 6.66 -14.80
N PRO A 328 7.13 5.50 -15.51
CA PRO A 328 6.20 5.23 -16.62
C PRO A 328 4.74 5.13 -16.19
N TYR A 329 4.48 5.05 -14.88
CA TYR A 329 3.17 4.73 -14.31
C TYR A 329 2.64 5.89 -13.48
N SER A 330 1.32 5.94 -13.33
CA SER A 330 0.65 6.82 -12.39
C SER A 330 -0.25 6.01 -11.49
N CYS A 331 -0.36 6.46 -10.24
CA CYS A 331 -1.44 6.10 -9.36
C CYS A 331 -2.03 7.40 -8.81
N GLU A 332 -3.28 7.68 -9.17
CA GLU A 332 -3.89 8.98 -8.90
C GLU A 332 -5.22 8.79 -8.18
N LEU A 333 -5.47 9.60 -7.16
CA LEU A 333 -6.79 9.73 -6.55
C LEU A 333 -7.71 10.45 -7.54
N THR A 334 -8.67 9.74 -8.11
CA THR A 334 -9.56 10.26 -9.16
C THR A 334 -10.90 10.76 -8.63
N SER A 335 -11.41 10.18 -7.55
CA SER A 335 -12.61 10.67 -6.88
C SER A 335 -12.68 10.25 -5.41
N GLU A 336 -13.52 10.96 -4.65
CA GLU A 336 -13.79 10.70 -3.24
C GLU A 336 -15.30 10.69 -2.99
N ALA A 337 -15.78 9.77 -2.14
CA ALA A 337 -17.18 9.68 -1.72
C ALA A 337 -17.34 9.58 -0.19
N GLY A 338 -18.58 9.74 0.30
CA GLY A 338 -18.93 9.56 1.72
C GLY A 338 -18.70 10.77 2.64
N VAL A 339 -18.24 11.89 2.08
CA VAL A 339 -17.88 13.14 2.79
C VAL A 339 -18.89 13.52 3.89
N ASN A 340 -18.43 13.61 5.14
CA ASN A 340 -19.18 13.98 6.36
C ASN A 340 -20.15 12.94 6.94
N THR A 341 -20.15 11.70 6.46
CA THR A 341 -21.10 10.66 6.94
C THR A 341 -20.46 9.60 7.86
N GLY A 342 -19.22 9.81 8.30
CA GLY A 342 -18.43 8.77 8.97
C GLY A 342 -18.03 7.61 8.06
N ALA A 343 -18.27 7.73 6.75
CA ALA A 343 -17.70 6.86 5.72
C ALA A 343 -16.84 7.67 4.76
N TYR A 344 -15.79 7.07 4.26
CA TYR A 344 -14.93 7.64 3.24
C TYR A 344 -14.58 6.56 2.23
N GLU A 345 -14.66 6.89 0.94
CA GLU A 345 -14.20 6.00 -0.12
C GLU A 345 -13.31 6.78 -1.07
N ALA A 346 -12.07 6.32 -1.21
CA ALA A 346 -11.07 6.86 -2.14
C ALA A 346 -11.02 5.99 -3.40
N HIS A 347 -11.14 6.60 -4.58
CA HIS A 347 -11.00 5.91 -5.85
C HIS A 347 -9.64 6.23 -6.46
N PHE A 348 -8.83 5.21 -6.68
CA PHE A 348 -7.51 5.31 -7.28
C PHE A 348 -7.53 4.71 -8.69
N THR A 349 -6.91 5.41 -9.63
CA THR A 349 -6.68 4.90 -10.99
C THR A 349 -5.20 4.65 -11.20
N VAL A 350 -4.88 3.45 -11.67
CA VAL A 350 -3.52 3.04 -12.03
C VAL A 350 -3.42 2.90 -13.54
N ALA A 351 -2.46 3.60 -14.13
CA ALA A 351 -2.33 3.69 -15.58
C ALA A 351 -0.87 3.80 -16.01
N ARG A 352 -0.60 3.48 -17.27
CA ARG A 352 0.64 3.90 -17.94
C ARG A 352 0.48 5.37 -18.35
N ARG A 353 1.48 6.21 -18.07
CA ARG A 353 1.49 7.61 -18.47
C ARG A 353 1.59 7.72 -19.99
N ALA A 354 0.95 8.74 -20.55
CA ALA A 354 1.21 9.14 -21.93
C ALA A 354 2.61 9.78 -22.01
N MET A 355 3.47 9.25 -22.87
CA MET A 355 4.87 9.67 -23.01
C MET A 355 5.25 9.86 -24.47
N THR A 356 6.19 10.79 -24.71
CA THR A 356 6.82 10.94 -26.03
C THR A 356 8.01 10.00 -26.11
N VAL A 357 7.92 8.99 -26.98
CA VAL A 357 8.98 7.98 -27.13
C VAL A 357 10.10 8.52 -28.02
N LEU A 358 11.34 8.43 -27.54
CA LEU A 358 12.56 8.80 -28.25
C LEU A 358 13.49 7.60 -28.32
N ASP A 359 14.05 7.32 -29.50
CA ASP A 359 15.06 6.29 -29.68
C ASP A 359 16.43 6.82 -29.21
N GLY A 360 17.00 6.18 -28.19
CA GLY A 360 18.32 6.50 -27.64
C GLY A 360 19.49 5.83 -28.40
N SER A 361 19.22 4.83 -29.23
CA SER A 361 20.23 3.95 -29.84
C SER A 361 20.73 4.41 -31.20
N GLY A 362 19.95 5.25 -31.91
CA GLY A 362 20.21 5.62 -33.31
C GLY A 362 21.14 6.82 -33.54
N HIS A 363 21.41 7.10 -34.81
CA HIS A 363 21.95 8.38 -35.29
C HIS A 363 20.82 9.21 -35.90
N GLY A 364 20.39 10.29 -35.24
CA GLY A 364 19.33 11.16 -35.78
C GLY A 364 19.00 12.36 -34.88
N ALA A 365 18.02 13.15 -35.32
CA ALA A 365 17.54 14.32 -34.57
C ALA A 365 16.95 13.94 -33.19
N ASN A 366 16.29 12.78 -33.10
CA ASN A 366 15.74 12.27 -31.83
C ASN A 366 16.85 11.87 -30.85
N THR A 367 17.99 11.36 -31.33
CA THR A 367 19.14 11.04 -30.47
C THR A 367 19.77 12.30 -29.87
N LEU A 368 19.86 13.38 -30.65
CA LEU A 368 20.38 14.65 -30.17
C LEU A 368 19.46 15.22 -29.09
N LEU A 369 18.14 15.18 -29.32
CA LEU A 369 17.16 15.60 -28.32
C LEU A 369 17.21 14.72 -27.07
N ALA A 370 17.32 13.39 -27.20
CA ALA A 370 17.44 12.47 -26.07
C ALA A 370 18.68 12.79 -25.22
N ARG A 371 19.84 13.03 -25.86
CA ARG A 371 21.08 13.44 -25.17
C ARG A 371 20.95 14.80 -24.49
N GLU A 372 20.32 15.76 -25.15
CA GLU A 372 20.08 17.09 -24.58
C GLU A 372 19.13 17.01 -23.38
N LEU A 373 18.03 16.27 -23.48
CA LEU A 373 17.08 16.07 -22.38
C LEU A 373 17.74 15.42 -21.17
N VAL A 374 18.54 14.39 -21.40
CA VAL A 374 19.32 13.75 -20.34
C VAL A 374 20.30 14.73 -19.70
N ALA A 375 21.07 15.46 -20.51
CA ALA A 375 22.09 16.38 -19.99
C ALA A 375 21.47 17.55 -19.21
N ASP A 376 20.41 18.14 -19.74
CA ASP A 376 19.73 19.31 -19.19
C ASP A 376 18.88 18.95 -17.96
N VAL A 377 18.11 17.85 -18.03
CA VAL A 377 17.19 17.47 -16.95
C VAL A 377 17.86 16.56 -15.94
N CYS A 378 18.41 15.43 -16.35
CA CYS A 378 18.95 14.47 -15.38
C CYS A 378 20.22 15.01 -14.69
N GLY A 379 21.02 15.81 -15.40
CA GLY A 379 22.19 16.49 -14.83
C GLY A 379 21.84 17.58 -13.81
N ALA A 380 20.87 18.45 -14.12
CA ALA A 380 20.53 19.60 -13.28
C ALA A 380 19.45 19.30 -12.23
N ARG A 381 18.54 18.36 -12.53
CA ARG A 381 17.36 18.00 -11.74
C ARG A 381 17.19 16.48 -11.73
N PRO A 382 18.04 15.74 -11.00
CA PRO A 382 18.02 14.28 -10.99
C PRO A 382 16.67 13.70 -10.57
N ASP A 383 15.92 14.38 -9.69
CA ASP A 383 14.57 13.97 -9.28
C ASP A 383 13.55 13.99 -10.44
N ASP A 384 13.82 14.73 -11.51
CA ASP A 384 12.98 14.77 -12.73
C ASP A 384 13.37 13.68 -13.74
N CYS A 385 14.23 12.72 -13.34
CA CYS A 385 14.59 11.56 -14.13
C CYS A 385 14.31 10.26 -13.38
N GLY A 386 13.74 9.29 -14.10
CA GLY A 386 13.49 7.94 -13.63
C GLY A 386 14.18 6.92 -14.54
N LEU A 387 14.49 5.75 -14.01
CA LEU A 387 15.05 4.64 -14.75
C LEU A 387 14.11 3.44 -14.66
N SER A 388 13.86 2.79 -15.80
CA SER A 388 13.18 1.50 -15.86
C SER A 388 14.12 0.48 -16.50
N LEU A 389 14.71 -0.40 -15.69
CA LEU A 389 15.58 -1.45 -16.21
C LEU A 389 14.76 -2.58 -16.84
N ALA A 390 15.12 -2.97 -18.06
CA ALA A 390 14.57 -4.12 -18.75
C ALA A 390 15.42 -5.38 -18.51
N SER A 391 16.75 -5.23 -18.55
CA SER A 391 17.68 -6.34 -18.34
C SER A 391 18.99 -5.87 -17.70
N ALA A 392 19.63 -6.76 -16.95
CA ALA A 392 21.01 -6.63 -16.50
C ALA A 392 21.68 -8.00 -16.59
N THR A 393 22.76 -8.11 -17.36
CA THR A 393 23.46 -9.38 -17.61
C THR A 393 24.95 -9.20 -17.46
N THR A 394 25.62 -10.20 -16.90
CA THR A 394 27.08 -10.22 -16.86
C THR A 394 27.62 -10.62 -18.23
N VAL A 395 28.49 -9.79 -18.80
CA VAL A 395 29.17 -10.03 -20.08
C VAL A 395 30.68 -9.93 -19.90
N LEU A 396 31.45 -10.53 -20.81
CA LEU A 396 32.89 -10.35 -20.83
C LEU A 396 33.24 -9.10 -21.63
N GLY A 397 34.06 -8.23 -21.04
CA GLY A 397 34.60 -7.09 -21.74
C GLY A 397 35.62 -7.47 -22.82
N LYS A 398 36.14 -6.45 -23.51
CA LYS A 398 37.09 -6.64 -24.60
C LYS A 398 38.39 -7.30 -24.12
N GLU A 399 38.84 -8.33 -24.84
CA GLU A 399 40.13 -8.97 -24.58
C GLU A 399 41.29 -8.00 -24.76
N ARG A 400 42.24 -8.02 -23.82
CA ARG A 400 43.47 -7.25 -23.90
C ARG A 400 44.68 -8.04 -23.37
N PRO A 401 45.90 -7.76 -23.87
CA PRO A 401 47.12 -8.35 -23.33
C PRO A 401 47.30 -7.93 -21.87
N MET A 402 47.61 -8.89 -21.00
CA MET A 402 47.82 -8.68 -19.57
C MET A 402 49.21 -9.10 -19.08
N SER A 403 50.02 -9.73 -19.93
CA SER A 403 51.41 -10.05 -19.65
C SER A 403 52.31 -9.64 -20.80
N GLU A 404 53.61 -9.54 -20.50
CA GLU A 404 54.63 -9.55 -21.53
C GLU A 404 54.58 -10.86 -22.34
N THR A 405 55.03 -10.77 -23.58
CA THR A 405 55.16 -11.91 -24.49
C THR A 405 56.39 -12.74 -24.15
N VAL A 406 56.21 -14.06 -24.05
CA VAL A 406 57.29 -15.04 -24.01
C VAL A 406 57.58 -15.49 -25.44
N LEU A 407 58.81 -15.29 -25.89
CA LEU A 407 59.26 -15.72 -27.21
C LEU A 407 59.99 -17.04 -27.07
N ASN A 408 59.53 -18.07 -27.79
CA ASN A 408 60.24 -19.33 -27.90
C ASN A 408 60.71 -19.55 -29.33
N GLY A 409 61.97 -19.22 -29.60
CA GLY A 409 62.63 -19.50 -30.89
C GLY A 409 63.38 -20.83 -30.92
N THR A 410 63.16 -21.70 -29.93
CA THR A 410 63.84 -23.00 -29.81
C THR A 410 62.93 -24.14 -30.24
N ASP A 411 63.51 -25.33 -30.47
CA ASP A 411 62.76 -26.55 -30.83
C ASP A 411 62.11 -27.27 -29.63
N ILE A 412 62.29 -26.73 -28.41
CA ILE A 412 61.75 -27.29 -27.16
C ILE A 412 60.79 -26.30 -26.50
N GLU A 413 59.81 -26.78 -25.75
CA GLU A 413 58.88 -25.90 -25.01
C GLU A 413 59.61 -25.07 -23.95
N GLN A 414 59.17 -23.82 -23.78
CA GLN A 414 59.65 -22.93 -22.73
C GLN A 414 58.50 -22.51 -21.83
N THR A 415 58.67 -22.66 -20.52
CA THR A 415 57.73 -22.16 -19.51
C THR A 415 58.34 -20.99 -18.77
N ALA A 416 57.60 -19.89 -18.68
CA ALA A 416 57.98 -18.74 -17.87
C ALA A 416 56.83 -18.33 -16.96
N THR A 417 57.15 -17.96 -15.72
CA THR A 417 56.17 -17.34 -14.82
C THR A 417 56.08 -15.86 -15.13
N LYS A 418 54.88 -15.37 -15.45
CA LYS A 418 54.63 -13.95 -15.72
C LYS A 418 53.60 -13.41 -14.75
N THR A 419 53.91 -12.23 -14.20
CA THR A 419 52.93 -11.43 -13.46
C THR A 419 51.96 -10.83 -14.45
N VAL A 420 50.69 -11.14 -14.25
CA VAL A 420 49.53 -10.65 -14.98
C VAL A 420 48.94 -9.53 -14.14
N SER A 421 49.01 -8.29 -14.60
CA SER A 421 48.40 -7.14 -13.91
C SER A 421 47.60 -6.30 -14.89
N SER A 422 46.33 -6.06 -14.61
CA SER A 422 45.48 -5.20 -15.45
C SER A 422 44.39 -4.54 -14.61
N SER A 423 44.01 -3.33 -15.00
CA SER A 423 42.90 -2.57 -14.40
C SER A 423 42.01 -1.99 -15.48
N GLU A 424 40.71 -2.27 -15.47
CA GLU A 424 39.75 -1.64 -16.37
C GLU A 424 39.04 -0.56 -15.59
N THR A 425 39.08 0.66 -16.12
CA THR A 425 38.34 1.79 -15.60
C THR A 425 37.43 2.28 -16.71
N VAL A 426 36.13 2.14 -16.53
CA VAL A 426 35.17 2.78 -17.44
C VAL A 426 34.88 4.16 -16.90
N THR A 427 35.20 5.17 -17.70
CA THR A 427 34.78 6.55 -17.46
C THR A 427 33.60 6.82 -18.38
N ASN A 428 32.38 6.81 -17.83
CA ASN A 428 31.20 7.23 -18.57
C ASN A 428 31.16 8.77 -18.65
N SER A 429 31.73 9.32 -19.72
CA SER A 429 31.50 10.73 -20.09
C SER A 429 30.11 10.83 -20.71
N GLY A 430 29.18 11.45 -19.98
CA GLY A 430 27.74 11.44 -20.30
C GLY A 430 26.85 11.23 -19.08
N GLY A 431 27.44 10.89 -17.92
CA GLY A 431 26.90 11.22 -16.60
C GLY A 431 25.64 10.46 -16.18
N PHE A 432 25.71 9.13 -16.13
CA PHE A 432 24.83 8.36 -15.27
C PHE A 432 25.70 7.49 -14.35
N GLU A 433 25.57 7.66 -13.03
CA GLU A 433 26.07 6.71 -12.06
C GLU A 433 24.91 5.75 -11.74
N PHE A 434 24.95 4.57 -12.35
CA PHE A 434 24.06 3.49 -11.96
C PHE A 434 24.68 2.82 -10.76
N THR A 435 24.16 3.10 -9.57
CA THR A 435 24.49 2.27 -8.42
C THR A 435 23.58 1.06 -8.49
N ILE A 436 24.12 -0.02 -9.05
CA ILE A 436 23.46 -1.33 -9.04
C ILE A 436 23.94 -2.04 -7.77
N LYS A 437 23.10 -2.07 -6.72
CA LYS A 437 23.30 -2.97 -5.59
C LYS A 437 22.60 -4.28 -5.90
N SER A 438 23.38 -5.34 -6.10
CA SER A 438 22.86 -6.71 -6.12
C SER A 438 22.92 -7.28 -4.72
N GLU A 439 21.77 -7.53 -4.10
CA GLU A 439 21.70 -8.44 -2.96
C GLU A 439 21.26 -9.81 -3.50
N PHE A 440 22.22 -10.74 -3.57
CA PHE A 440 21.94 -12.13 -3.90
C PHE A 440 21.53 -12.85 -2.62
N ASP A 441 20.22 -13.03 -2.45
CA ASP A 441 19.68 -14.13 -1.65
C ASP A 441 18.93 -15.07 -2.59
N GLY A 442 19.09 -16.38 -2.38
CA GLY A 442 18.77 -17.41 -3.37
C GLY A 442 17.38 -17.32 -4.01
N ILE A 443 17.33 -17.61 -5.32
CA ILE A 443 16.15 -17.67 -6.20
C ILE A 443 15.56 -16.28 -6.53
N GLY A 444 16.30 -15.52 -7.34
CA GLY A 444 15.86 -14.26 -7.96
C GLY A 444 16.76 -13.11 -7.56
N ALA A 445 17.71 -12.74 -8.43
CA ALA A 445 18.58 -11.59 -8.19
C ALA A 445 17.71 -10.33 -8.00
N LYS A 446 17.75 -9.73 -6.81
CA LYS A 446 17.18 -8.41 -6.56
C LYS A 446 18.25 -7.40 -6.95
N TRP A 447 17.98 -6.67 -8.02
CA TRP A 447 18.80 -5.55 -8.45
C TRP A 447 18.14 -4.27 -7.94
N GLU A 448 18.76 -3.59 -6.98
CA GLU A 448 18.41 -2.21 -6.65
C GLU A 448 19.29 -1.32 -7.53
N ALA A 449 18.70 -0.74 -8.57
CA ALA A 449 19.38 0.23 -9.42
C ALA A 449 18.89 1.63 -9.07
N SER A 450 19.69 2.37 -8.31
CA SER A 450 19.43 3.78 -8.07
C SER A 450 20.22 4.63 -9.07
N LEU A 451 19.55 5.55 -9.75
CA LEU A 451 20.19 6.56 -10.57
C LEU A 451 20.77 7.64 -9.66
N MET A 452 22.10 7.66 -9.47
CA MET A 452 22.80 8.84 -8.97
C MET A 452 23.35 9.60 -10.16
N VAL A 453 23.13 10.91 -10.26
CA VAL A 453 23.70 11.71 -11.34
C VAL A 453 24.71 12.68 -10.76
N HIS A 454 25.99 12.40 -11.00
CA HIS A 454 27.08 13.32 -10.69
C HIS A 454 27.68 13.87 -11.99
N TYR A 455 27.11 14.98 -12.48
CA TYR A 455 27.64 15.68 -13.64
C TYR A 455 28.76 16.65 -13.22
N GLU A 456 29.92 16.08 -12.87
CA GLU A 456 31.23 16.76 -12.77
C GLU A 456 32.35 15.82 -12.28
N ARG A 457 32.02 14.59 -11.89
CA ARG A 457 33.00 13.55 -11.55
C ARG A 457 32.83 12.35 -12.47
N SER A 458 33.86 12.04 -13.24
CA SER A 458 34.04 10.70 -13.80
C SER A 458 34.03 9.69 -12.64
N VAL A 459 32.96 8.95 -12.45
CA VAL A 459 32.97 7.82 -11.53
C VAL A 459 33.65 6.68 -12.26
N ALA A 460 34.91 6.50 -11.90
CA ALA A 460 35.79 5.46 -12.41
C ALA A 460 35.55 4.17 -11.62
N THR A 461 34.58 3.35 -12.01
CA THR A 461 34.52 1.98 -11.47
C THR A 461 35.71 1.23 -12.01
N THR A 462 36.61 0.79 -11.13
CA THR A 462 37.86 0.14 -11.51
C THR A 462 37.88 -1.30 -11.02
N THR A 463 37.96 -2.26 -11.93
CA THR A 463 38.29 -3.65 -11.57
C THR A 463 39.77 -3.87 -11.85
N SER A 464 40.53 -4.29 -10.85
CA SER A 464 41.94 -4.65 -11.01
C SER A 464 42.18 -6.11 -10.64
N THR A 465 43.13 -6.73 -11.31
CA THR A 465 43.61 -8.06 -10.96
C THR A 465 45.12 -8.09 -11.04
N THR A 466 45.76 -8.82 -10.13
CA THR A 466 47.19 -9.08 -10.16
C THR A 466 47.43 -10.53 -9.72
N LEU A 467 47.96 -11.35 -10.62
CA LEU A 467 48.20 -12.78 -10.41
C LEU A 467 49.52 -13.18 -11.08
N SER A 468 50.23 -14.15 -10.53
CA SER A 468 51.43 -14.72 -11.17
C SER A 468 51.08 -16.09 -11.75
N LEU A 469 51.15 -16.24 -13.08
CA LEU A 469 50.72 -17.46 -13.78
C LEU A 469 51.87 -17.99 -14.67
N PRO A 470 52.12 -19.32 -14.66
CA PRO A 470 53.06 -19.93 -15.59
C PRO A 470 52.45 -19.97 -16.99
N ILE A 471 53.18 -19.51 -18.01
CA ILE A 471 52.80 -19.64 -19.42
C ILE A 471 53.82 -20.48 -20.16
N THR A 472 53.33 -21.44 -20.93
CA THR A 472 54.15 -22.29 -21.80
C THR A 472 54.05 -21.79 -23.23
N ALA A 473 55.20 -21.47 -23.84
CA ALA A 473 55.34 -21.15 -25.25
C ALA A 473 55.84 -22.40 -25.99
N PRO A 474 55.05 -22.99 -26.90
CA PRO A 474 55.50 -24.05 -27.79
C PRO A 474 56.69 -23.64 -28.69
N PRO A 475 57.43 -24.60 -29.28
CA PRO A 475 58.51 -24.32 -30.22
C PRO A 475 58.09 -23.36 -31.34
N HIS A 476 58.93 -22.38 -31.65
CA HIS A 476 58.71 -21.38 -32.70
C HIS A 476 57.40 -20.60 -32.54
N THR A 477 56.99 -20.33 -31.30
CA THR A 477 55.80 -19.51 -31.00
C THR A 477 56.11 -18.40 -30.02
N LYS A 478 55.22 -17.41 -30.01
CA LYS A 478 55.13 -16.41 -28.96
C LYS A 478 53.85 -16.63 -28.16
N ALA A 479 53.94 -16.55 -26.83
CA ALA A 479 52.82 -16.77 -25.91
C ALA A 479 52.65 -15.60 -24.94
N TRP A 480 51.42 -15.19 -24.66
CA TRP A 480 51.10 -14.18 -23.64
C TRP A 480 49.72 -14.44 -23.05
N TRP A 481 49.46 -13.88 -21.86
CA TRP A 481 48.14 -13.89 -21.26
C TRP A 481 47.30 -12.75 -21.84
N VAL A 482 46.08 -13.09 -22.29
CA VAL A 482 45.02 -12.11 -22.52
C VAL A 482 43.97 -12.27 -21.45
N GLY A 483 43.30 -11.19 -21.10
CA GLY A 483 42.10 -11.30 -20.31
C GLY A 483 41.05 -10.27 -20.62
N SER A 484 39.84 -10.61 -20.21
CA SER A 484 38.63 -9.82 -20.34
C SER A 484 38.11 -9.47 -18.94
N PRO A 485 37.79 -8.19 -18.67
CA PRO A 485 37.15 -7.81 -17.42
C PRO A 485 35.74 -8.43 -17.36
N PRO A 486 35.25 -8.79 -16.16
CA PRO A 486 33.84 -9.02 -15.98
C PRO A 486 33.11 -7.68 -16.06
N MET A 487 32.07 -7.62 -16.87
CA MET A 487 31.25 -6.43 -17.10
C MET A 487 29.78 -6.75 -16.82
N VAL A 488 28.99 -5.76 -16.44
CA VAL A 488 27.54 -5.79 -16.38
C VAL A 488 27.02 -4.95 -17.54
N HIS A 489 26.31 -5.59 -18.45
CA HIS A 489 25.53 -4.94 -19.49
C HIS A 489 24.11 -4.73 -18.97
N SER A 490 23.66 -3.47 -18.92
CA SER A 490 22.29 -3.13 -18.56
C SER A 490 21.56 -2.50 -19.74
N GLU A 491 20.32 -2.90 -19.97
CA GLU A 491 19.40 -2.29 -20.92
C GLU A 491 18.15 -1.79 -20.20
N GLY A 492 17.63 -0.64 -20.61
CA GLY A 492 16.42 -0.10 -20.04
C GLY A 492 15.91 1.13 -20.77
N THR A 493 14.98 1.81 -20.11
CA THR A 493 14.41 3.07 -20.57
C THR A 493 14.65 4.16 -19.53
N VAL A 494 14.96 5.36 -19.99
CA VAL A 494 15.09 6.54 -19.15
C VAL A 494 13.85 7.40 -19.33
N ILE A 495 13.19 7.73 -18.22
CA ILE A 495 12.01 8.58 -18.20
C ILE A 495 12.41 9.98 -17.76
N VAL A 496 12.09 11.00 -18.54
CA VAL A 496 12.46 12.39 -18.26
C VAL A 496 11.21 13.25 -18.17
N LEU A 497 11.10 14.06 -17.12
CA LEU A 497 10.07 15.08 -16.97
C LEU A 497 10.63 16.47 -17.30
N LYS A 498 10.29 17.01 -18.47
CA LYS A 498 10.65 18.38 -18.87
C LYS A 498 9.41 19.20 -19.15
N ASP A 499 9.29 20.34 -18.45
CA ASP A 499 8.20 21.31 -18.66
C ASP A 499 6.79 20.70 -18.60
N GLY A 500 6.60 19.69 -17.75
CA GLY A 500 5.32 18.97 -17.58
C GLY A 500 5.07 17.86 -18.60
N VAL A 501 5.99 17.62 -19.53
CA VAL A 501 5.92 16.56 -20.55
C VAL A 501 6.84 15.42 -20.16
N TYR A 502 6.33 14.18 -20.24
CA TYR A 502 7.11 12.97 -20.03
C TYR A 502 7.69 12.48 -21.36
N TYR A 503 8.98 12.19 -21.35
CA TYR A 503 9.72 11.56 -22.44
C TYR A 503 10.17 10.18 -22.00
N GLU A 504 10.00 9.18 -22.86
CA GLU A 504 10.51 7.82 -22.68
C GLU A 504 11.63 7.60 -23.68
N ILE A 505 12.88 7.57 -23.20
CA ILE A 505 14.05 7.29 -24.03
C ILE A 505 14.27 5.78 -23.97
N ILE A 506 13.98 5.10 -25.08
CA ILE A 506 14.09 3.64 -25.20
C ILE A 506 15.48 3.23 -25.68
N ASP A 507 15.78 1.94 -25.52
CA ASP A 507 17.02 1.30 -25.98
C ASP A 507 18.30 1.95 -25.40
N VAL A 508 18.20 2.40 -24.15
CA VAL A 508 19.36 2.90 -23.40
C VAL A 508 20.10 1.70 -22.86
N SER A 509 21.36 1.56 -23.27
CA SER A 509 22.25 0.52 -22.76
C SER A 509 23.51 1.13 -22.17
N ALA A 510 24.08 0.44 -21.19
CA ALA A 510 25.34 0.82 -20.60
C ALA A 510 26.09 -0.41 -20.07
N ASP A 511 27.42 -0.36 -20.20
CA ASP A 511 28.34 -1.39 -19.73
C ASP A 511 29.18 -0.86 -18.57
N PHE A 512 29.23 -1.60 -17.47
CA PHE A 512 30.01 -1.25 -16.28
C PHE A 512 30.90 -2.41 -15.85
N PRO A 513 32.09 -2.17 -15.28
CA PRO A 513 32.84 -3.25 -14.66
C PRO A 513 32.05 -3.87 -13.49
N ASP A 514 31.99 -5.20 -13.46
CA ASP A 514 31.33 -5.93 -12.36
C ASP A 514 32.20 -5.87 -11.10
N ALA A 515 31.74 -5.12 -10.10
CA ALA A 515 32.42 -4.93 -8.83
C ALA A 515 31.96 -5.92 -7.74
N SER A 516 31.13 -6.90 -8.10
CA SER A 516 30.59 -7.90 -7.17
C SER A 516 31.71 -8.74 -6.52
N ALA A 517 31.53 -9.07 -5.24
CA ALA A 517 32.45 -9.96 -4.53
C ALA A 517 32.48 -11.35 -5.21
N GLY A 518 33.55 -11.65 -5.94
CA GLY A 518 33.71 -12.91 -6.68
C GLY A 518 33.71 -12.76 -8.21
N ALA A 519 33.44 -11.58 -8.76
CA ALA A 519 33.63 -11.32 -10.18
C ALA A 519 35.12 -11.44 -10.55
N GLN A 520 35.46 -12.33 -11.48
CA GLN A 520 36.84 -12.61 -11.88
C GLN A 520 37.09 -12.26 -13.33
N TRP A 521 38.31 -11.79 -13.61
CA TRP A 521 38.82 -11.64 -14.96
C TRP A 521 38.88 -13.01 -15.65
N ALA A 522 38.35 -13.08 -16.87
CA ALA A 522 38.52 -14.26 -17.71
C ALA A 522 39.92 -14.19 -18.34
N ILE A 523 40.86 -14.98 -17.83
CA ILE A 523 42.26 -14.99 -18.26
C ILE A 523 42.55 -16.28 -19.04
N LYS A 524 43.11 -16.15 -20.26
CA LYS A 524 43.46 -17.30 -21.10
C LYS A 524 44.79 -17.09 -21.83
N PRO A 525 45.54 -18.17 -22.12
CA PRO A 525 46.79 -18.04 -22.87
C PRO A 525 46.46 -17.80 -24.34
N LYS A 526 47.24 -16.94 -24.99
CA LYS A 526 47.22 -16.74 -26.43
C LYS A 526 48.59 -17.05 -27.00
N THR A 527 48.62 -17.87 -28.05
CA THR A 527 49.83 -18.29 -28.74
C THR A 527 49.74 -17.94 -30.22
N GLU A 528 50.81 -17.43 -30.79
CA GLU A 528 50.92 -17.17 -32.23
C GLU A 528 52.27 -17.65 -32.75
N PRO A 529 52.37 -18.06 -34.04
CA PRO A 529 53.65 -18.41 -34.65
C PRO A 529 54.66 -17.26 -34.53
N TYR A 530 55.87 -17.60 -34.12
CA TYR A 530 57.00 -16.68 -34.09
C TYR A 530 57.90 -17.00 -35.28
N LEU A 531 57.73 -16.24 -36.36
CA LEU A 531 58.63 -16.25 -37.50
C LEU A 531 59.86 -15.41 -37.12
N GLY A 532 60.79 -16.00 -36.39
CA GLY A 532 62.05 -15.34 -36.05
C GLY A 532 62.83 -15.00 -37.32
N THR A 533 63.22 -13.74 -37.48
CA THR A 533 64.33 -13.38 -38.35
C THR A 533 65.59 -14.01 -37.74
N SER A 534 66.18 -14.97 -38.44
CA SER A 534 67.45 -15.59 -38.09
C SER A 534 68.52 -14.54 -37.77
N VAL A 535 68.94 -14.42 -36.51
CA VAL A 535 70.19 -13.73 -36.14
C VAL A 535 71.31 -14.77 -36.19
N PRO A 536 72.35 -14.59 -37.03
CA PRO A 536 73.45 -15.54 -37.13
C PRO A 536 74.53 -15.27 -36.07
N GLY A 537 74.90 -16.33 -35.34
CA GLY A 537 76.06 -16.41 -34.43
C GLY A 537 75.69 -16.19 -32.96
N GLY A 538 76.09 -17.01 -31.99
CA GLY A 538 76.90 -18.22 -31.89
C GLY A 538 76.89 -18.65 -30.40
N PRO A 539 77.34 -19.85 -30.02
CA PRO A 539 77.33 -20.27 -28.62
C PRO A 539 78.61 -19.82 -27.92
N THR A 540 78.50 -19.10 -26.81
CA THR A 540 79.56 -19.02 -25.80
C THR A 540 78.97 -19.08 -24.38
N THR A 541 79.41 -20.08 -23.65
CA THR A 541 79.47 -20.15 -22.18
C THR A 541 80.84 -20.76 -21.85
N PRO A 542 81.37 -20.67 -20.62
CA PRO A 542 81.06 -19.78 -19.49
C PRO A 542 82.35 -19.14 -18.91
N ASP A 543 82.26 -18.19 -17.96
CA ASP A 543 83.34 -18.06 -16.98
C ASP A 543 82.89 -17.52 -15.62
N ALA A 544 83.49 -18.09 -14.58
CA ALA A 544 83.25 -17.83 -13.17
C ALA A 544 84.55 -17.32 -12.53
N GLY A 545 84.50 -16.23 -11.74
CA GLY A 545 85.67 -15.84 -10.93
C GLY A 545 85.69 -14.43 -10.32
N THR A 546 85.28 -14.35 -9.04
CA THR A 546 85.93 -13.63 -7.91
C THR A 546 86.11 -12.08 -7.84
N SER A 547 85.31 -11.48 -6.93
CA SER A 547 85.65 -10.61 -5.77
C SER A 547 85.94 -9.08 -5.87
N PRO A 548 85.63 -8.29 -4.78
CA PRO A 548 85.31 -6.82 -4.75
C PRO A 548 86.39 -5.97 -3.99
N PRO A 549 86.19 -4.73 -3.43
CA PRO A 549 85.19 -3.63 -3.57
C PRO A 549 85.83 -2.22 -3.82
N ASP A 550 85.02 -1.16 -4.05
CA ASP A 550 85.02 0.11 -3.26
C ASP A 550 84.25 1.32 -3.89
N ALA A 551 83.54 2.01 -2.98
CA ALA A 551 83.00 3.38 -2.88
C ALA A 551 82.82 4.29 -4.12
N ASP A 552 81.61 4.82 -4.34
CA ASP A 552 81.14 6.10 -3.78
C ASP A 552 79.69 6.42 -4.22
N SER A 553 78.87 6.95 -3.31
CA SER A 553 77.53 7.50 -3.57
C SER A 553 77.63 8.98 -3.98
N PRO A 554 76.64 9.55 -4.71
CA PRO A 554 75.62 10.28 -3.95
C PRO A 554 74.18 10.19 -4.50
N VAL A 555 73.28 10.53 -3.59
CA VAL A 555 71.82 10.69 -3.67
C VAL A 555 71.36 11.56 -4.85
N GLY A 556 70.30 11.11 -5.54
CA GLY A 556 69.53 11.91 -6.50
C GLY A 556 68.10 11.34 -6.68
N ASP A 557 67.10 12.20 -6.47
CA ASP A 557 65.66 11.94 -6.57
C ASP A 557 65.20 11.30 -7.90
N PRO A 558 64.13 10.48 -7.91
CA PRO A 558 63.55 9.94 -9.13
C PRO A 558 62.75 11.01 -9.90
N SER A 559 63.31 11.44 -11.04
CA SER A 559 62.60 12.21 -12.05
C SER A 559 61.61 11.30 -12.81
N ALA A 560 60.32 11.59 -12.67
CA ALA A 560 59.24 11.00 -13.45
C ALA A 560 59.38 11.43 -14.92
N THR A 561 59.61 10.46 -15.81
CA THR A 561 59.61 10.69 -17.26
C THR A 561 58.23 10.35 -17.82
N ALA A 562 57.71 11.31 -18.59
CA ALA A 562 56.36 11.44 -19.12
C ALA A 562 55.87 10.23 -19.94
N GLY A 563 54.69 9.72 -19.56
CA GLY A 563 53.81 8.94 -20.43
C GLY A 563 52.95 9.89 -21.27
N SER A 564 52.99 9.74 -22.59
CA SER A 564 52.30 10.59 -23.55
C SER A 564 50.78 10.47 -23.48
N SER A 565 50.10 11.52 -23.02
CA SER A 565 48.69 11.77 -23.29
C SER A 565 48.52 12.26 -24.73
N ARG A 566 47.89 11.47 -25.61
CA ARG A 566 47.44 11.95 -26.92
C ARG A 566 46.08 12.62 -26.76
N THR A 567 46.10 13.93 -26.63
CA THR A 567 44.96 14.84 -26.79
C THR A 567 44.61 14.93 -28.28
N LEU A 568 43.37 14.60 -28.64
CA LEU A 568 42.85 14.86 -29.98
C LEU A 568 42.27 16.28 -30.05
N ALA A 569 42.95 17.09 -30.87
CA ALA A 569 42.53 18.28 -31.60
C ALA A 569 41.39 19.16 -31.05
N SER A 570 41.78 20.32 -30.50
CA SER A 570 40.97 21.54 -30.51
C SER A 570 40.99 22.14 -31.92
N THR A 571 39.82 22.37 -32.51
CA THR A 571 39.68 23.35 -33.61
C THR A 571 38.94 24.54 -33.05
N GLY A 572 39.68 25.59 -32.71
CA GLY A 572 39.12 26.90 -32.38
C GLY A 572 38.66 27.65 -33.62
N VAL A 573 37.69 28.54 -33.43
CA VAL A 573 37.52 29.76 -34.24
C VAL A 573 37.17 30.92 -33.30
N SER A 574 38.18 31.79 -33.15
CA SER A 574 38.25 33.22 -32.78
C SER A 574 37.27 33.86 -31.79
N GLU A 575 37.83 34.32 -30.65
CA GLU A 575 37.47 35.58 -30.00
C GLU A 575 37.84 36.78 -30.89
N ILE A 576 36.94 37.78 -31.01
CA ILE A 576 37.24 39.21 -31.10
C ILE A 576 36.02 39.97 -30.54
N GLU A 577 36.27 40.74 -29.48
CA GLU A 577 35.60 41.98 -29.01
C GLU A 577 34.06 41.96 -28.83
N VAL A 578 33.52 42.19 -27.63
CA VAL A 578 33.50 43.51 -26.96
C VAL A 578 33.62 43.37 -25.44
N ARG A 579 34.69 43.97 -24.90
CA ARG A 579 34.76 44.43 -23.50
C ARG A 579 33.99 45.74 -23.35
N GLY A 580 33.22 45.85 -22.26
CA GLY A 580 32.62 47.09 -21.73
C GLY A 580 31.22 46.76 -21.22
N SER A 581 30.85 46.94 -19.95
CA SER A 581 31.39 47.77 -18.89
C SER A 581 30.76 47.33 -17.56
N ILE A 582 31.54 47.56 -16.51
CA ILE A 582 31.25 47.37 -15.08
C ILE A 582 30.15 48.37 -14.61
N ALA A 583 29.29 47.88 -13.71
CA ALA A 583 28.57 48.58 -12.64
C ALA A 583 27.61 49.75 -12.97
N ALA A 584 26.32 49.50 -12.70
CA ALA A 584 25.38 50.33 -11.93
C ALA A 584 24.01 49.63 -12.01
N GLY A 585 23.22 49.42 -10.98
CA GLY A 585 23.27 49.80 -9.58
C GLY A 585 22.03 49.21 -8.93
N ALA A 586 22.16 48.81 -7.67
CA ALA A 586 21.03 48.51 -6.82
C ALA A 586 20.09 49.72 -6.74
N PHE A 587 18.86 49.61 -7.27
CA PHE A 587 17.68 50.40 -6.89
C PHE A 587 16.49 49.88 -7.69
N LEU A 588 15.61 49.10 -7.05
CA LEU A 588 14.14 49.03 -7.23
C LEU A 588 13.55 47.83 -6.44
N LEU A 589 14.05 47.59 -5.24
CA LEU A 589 13.32 46.86 -4.19
C LEU A 589 12.70 47.90 -3.25
N ALA A 590 11.64 48.58 -3.72
CA ALA A 590 10.63 49.24 -2.91
C ALA A 590 9.59 49.90 -3.83
N GLY A 591 8.34 49.44 -3.77
CA GLY A 591 7.17 50.16 -4.27
C GLY A 591 6.52 49.52 -5.49
N GLY A 592 5.39 48.85 -5.27
CA GLY A 592 4.56 48.40 -6.40
C GLY A 592 3.42 47.44 -6.07
N ALA A 593 2.81 47.52 -4.88
CA ALA A 593 1.45 47.04 -4.75
C ALA A 593 0.53 47.91 -5.64
N VAL A 594 -0.56 47.30 -6.12
CA VAL A 594 -1.72 47.94 -6.81
C VAL A 594 -1.57 48.08 -8.33
N LEU A 595 -2.11 47.09 -9.06
CA LEU A 595 -3.05 47.25 -10.19
C LEU A 595 -3.18 45.93 -10.98
N MET A 596 -4.33 45.25 -10.87
CA MET A 596 -5.01 44.48 -11.93
C MET A 596 -6.16 43.64 -11.31
N LEU A 597 -7.06 44.30 -10.59
CA LEU A 597 -8.41 43.79 -10.30
C LEU A 597 -9.38 44.96 -10.48
N VAL A 598 -10.59 44.65 -10.99
CA VAL A 598 -11.66 45.54 -11.53
C VAL A 598 -11.44 45.80 -13.04
N ARG A 599 -12.31 45.43 -14.00
CA ARG A 599 -13.75 45.08 -14.13
C ARG A 599 -13.87 44.38 -15.51
N ARG A 600 -14.75 43.41 -15.79
CA ARG A 600 -16.20 43.55 -16.14
C ARG A 600 -16.64 42.16 -16.67
N ARG A 601 -17.50 41.36 -16.03
CA ARG A 601 -18.98 41.36 -15.86
C ARG A 601 -19.82 40.99 -17.12
N ARG A 602 -20.75 40.02 -16.89
CA ARG A 602 -21.96 39.53 -17.64
C ARG A 602 -21.71 38.34 -18.57
N SER A 603 -22.54 37.29 -18.63
CA SER A 603 -23.84 36.94 -18.03
C SER A 603 -24.21 35.51 -18.45
N ARG A 604 -24.92 34.72 -17.61
CA ARG A 604 -26.18 34.07 -18.03
C ARG A 604 -26.93 33.47 -16.85
N THR A 605 -28.22 33.79 -16.86
CA THR A 605 -29.31 33.34 -16.02
C THR A 605 -29.99 32.14 -16.68
N THR A 606 -30.86 31.47 -15.89
CA THR A 606 -32.01 30.61 -16.25
C THR A 606 -31.76 29.17 -16.70
N GLY A 607 -32.42 28.25 -15.98
CA GLY A 607 -32.47 26.80 -16.17
C GLY A 607 -32.74 26.16 -14.81
#